data_AF-A0A0H3J880-F1
#
_entry.id   AF-A0A0H3J880-F1
#
_cell.length_a   1.000
_cell.length_b   1.000
_cell.length_c   1.000
_cell.angle_alpha   90.00
_cell.angle_beta   90.00
_cell.angle_gamma   90.00
#
_symmetry.space_group_name_H-M   'P 1'
#
loop_
_entity.id
_entity.type
_entity.pdbx_description
1 polymer ?
#
loop_
_entity_poly.entity_id
_entity_poly.type
_entity_poly.pdbx_seq_one_letter_code
_entity_poly.pdbx_strand_id
1 'polypeptide(L)'
;MEMYTDKLGWIAAILFFVCFCYFILKRFVISGFKIKIKLRQVLNLHCYLGIIGTIIAIFHVGKNIVFIQLSAGFICFFSMILLCISGIAIKWFKKISPASRKAWRFIHIGLTAVFVTALLWHIVLYHFIMG
;
A
#
# COMPACT_ATOMS: atom_id res chain seq x y z
N MET A 1 -0.07 8.56 -26.28
CA MET A 1 -0.93 7.75 -25.39
C MET A 1 -0.35 7.68 -23.96
N GLU A 2 0.43 8.68 -23.53
CA GLU A 2 1.15 8.69 -22.24
C GLU A 2 0.35 9.36 -21.10
N MET A 3 -0.60 10.22 -21.44
CA MET A 3 -1.33 11.05 -20.46
C MET A 3 -2.33 10.28 -19.57
N TYR A 4 -2.70 9.04 -19.94
CA TYR A 4 -3.65 8.21 -19.17
C TYR A 4 -2.95 7.27 -18.18
N THR A 5 -1.69 6.89 -18.44
CA THR A 5 -0.93 6.00 -17.57
C THR A 5 -0.54 6.69 -16.27
N ASP A 6 -0.16 7.97 -16.31
CA ASP A 6 0.17 8.75 -15.12
C ASP A 6 -1.03 8.92 -14.18
N LYS A 7 -2.23 9.14 -14.73
CA LYS A 7 -3.45 9.32 -13.93
C LYS A 7 -3.73 8.09 -13.06
N LEU A 8 -3.55 6.88 -13.59
CA LEU A 8 -3.74 5.64 -12.83
C LEU A 8 -2.70 5.49 -11.72
N GLY A 9 -1.43 5.85 -12.00
CA GLY A 9 -0.36 5.84 -11.00
C GLY A 9 -0.66 6.78 -9.83
N TRP A 10 -1.09 8.01 -10.13
CA TRP A 10 -1.49 8.99 -9.11
C TRP A 10 -2.74 8.56 -8.32
N ILE A 11 -3.75 7.99 -8.98
CA ILE A 11 -4.94 7.45 -8.29
C ILE A 11 -4.53 6.34 -7.31
N ALA A 12 -3.66 5.41 -7.74
CA ALA A 12 -3.14 4.37 -6.86
C ALA A 12 -2.38 5.00 -5.68
N ALA A 13 -1.46 5.94 -5.92
CA ALA A 13 -0.70 6.62 -4.88
C ALA A 13 -1.60 7.30 -3.83
N ILE A 14 -2.65 8.01 -4.26
CA ILE A 14 -3.63 8.65 -3.37
C ILE A 14 -4.37 7.61 -2.52
N LEU A 15 -4.83 6.51 -3.11
CA LEU A 15 -5.49 5.43 -2.37
C LEU A 15 -4.55 4.84 -1.31
N PHE A 16 -3.26 4.67 -1.64
CA PHE A 16 -2.26 4.22 -0.67
C PHE A 16 -1.96 5.23 0.43
N PHE A 17 -1.95 6.52 0.10
CA PHE A 17 -1.80 7.58 1.10
C PHE A 17 -2.97 7.55 2.10
N VAL A 18 -4.21 7.40 1.62
CA VAL A 18 -5.39 7.22 2.49
C VAL A 18 -5.26 5.94 3.33
N CYS A 19 -4.76 4.84 2.76
CA CYS A 19 -4.47 3.63 3.52
C CYS A 19 -3.43 3.86 4.61
N PHE A 20 -2.39 4.65 4.35
CA PHE A 20 -1.35 4.98 5.32
C PHE A 20 -1.90 5.81 6.50
N CYS A 21 -2.82 6.75 6.22
CA CYS A 21 -3.50 7.54 7.24
C CYS A 21 -4.25 6.68 8.28
N TYR A 22 -4.67 5.45 7.96
CA TYR A 22 -5.23 4.53 8.95
C TYR A 22 -4.26 4.25 10.10
N PHE A 23 -2.96 4.10 9.82
CA PHE A 23 -1.95 3.84 10.85
C PHE A 23 -1.85 5.01 11.82
N ILE A 24 -1.83 6.24 11.28
CA ILE A 24 -1.82 7.48 12.03
C ILE A 24 -3.09 7.60 12.89
N LEU A 25 -4.27 7.42 12.27
CA LEU A 25 -5.55 7.50 12.97
C LEU A 25 -5.67 6.49 14.11
N LYS A 26 -5.22 5.25 13.87
CA LYS A 26 -5.21 4.21 14.90
C LYS A 26 -4.36 4.61 16.11
N ARG A 27 -3.22 5.27 15.90
CA ARG A 27 -2.35 5.75 16.99
C ARG A 27 -3.04 6.86 17.79
N PHE A 28 -3.65 7.85 17.12
CA PHE A 28 -4.39 8.91 17.80
C PHE A 28 -5.53 8.37 18.68
N VAL A 29 -6.33 7.42 18.17
CA VAL A 29 -7.42 6.82 18.94
C VAL A 29 -6.90 6.04 20.16
N ILE A 30 -5.76 5.33 20.04
CA ILE A 30 -5.15 4.61 21.17
C ILE A 30 -4.60 5.58 22.22
N SER A 31 -4.05 6.73 21.81
CA SER A 31 -3.50 7.76 22.70
C SER A 31 -4.55 8.58 23.47
N GLY A 32 -5.82 8.16 23.48
CA GLY A 32 -6.86 8.74 24.33
C GLY A 32 -7.62 9.92 23.72
N PHE A 33 -7.47 10.19 22.42
CA PHE A 33 -8.36 11.14 21.75
C PHE A 33 -9.80 10.62 21.78
N LYS A 34 -10.73 11.40 22.36
CA LYS A 34 -12.16 11.06 22.53
C LYS A 34 -12.97 11.06 21.22
N ILE A 35 -12.38 10.58 20.11
CA ILE A 35 -13.06 10.51 18.83
C ILE A 35 -13.82 9.18 18.75
N LYS A 36 -15.15 9.24 18.62
CA LYS A 36 -16.03 8.06 18.45
C LYS A 36 -15.89 7.46 17.04
N ILE A 37 -14.71 6.95 16.69
CA ILE A 37 -14.48 6.26 15.42
C ILE A 37 -14.57 4.75 15.61
N LYS A 38 -15.40 4.10 14.80
CA LYS A 38 -15.48 2.64 14.71
C LYS A 38 -14.23 2.10 13.99
N LEU A 39 -13.13 1.90 14.71
CA LEU A 39 -11.84 1.40 14.18
C LEU A 39 -11.97 0.15 13.29
N ARG A 40 -12.97 -0.71 13.54
CA ARG A 40 -13.25 -1.90 12.72
C ARG A 40 -13.72 -1.55 11.32
N GLN A 41 -14.56 -0.52 11.17
CA GLN A 41 -15.02 -0.06 9.85
C GLN A 41 -13.87 0.59 9.08
N VAL A 42 -13.04 1.39 9.74
CA VAL A 42 -11.87 2.00 9.11
C VAL A 42 -10.85 0.95 8.68
N LEU A 43 -10.64 -0.10 9.49
CA LEU A 43 -9.77 -1.22 9.10
C LEU A 43 -10.30 -1.95 7.86
N ASN A 44 -11.62 -2.18 7.78
CA ASN A 44 -12.22 -2.80 6.60
C ASN A 44 -12.03 -1.91 5.36
N LEU A 45 -12.26 -0.60 5.49
CA LEU A 45 -12.03 0.37 4.43
C LEU A 45 -10.57 0.36 3.97
N HIS A 46 -9.60 0.40 4.90
CA HIS A 46 -8.17 0.28 4.59
C HIS A 46 -7.86 -0.99 3.79
N CYS A 47 -8.42 -2.14 4.16
CA CYS A 47 -8.22 -3.37 3.39
C CYS A 47 -8.81 -3.29 1.98
N TYR A 48 -10.03 -2.73 1.83
CA TYR A 48 -10.66 -2.59 0.51
C TYR A 48 -9.89 -1.60 -0.38
N LEU A 49 -9.51 -0.45 0.16
CA LEU A 49 -8.72 0.55 -0.55
C LEU A 49 -7.34 0.00 -0.96
N GLY A 50 -6.69 -0.79 -0.09
CA GLY A 50 -5.43 -1.45 -0.42
C GLY A 50 -5.55 -2.42 -1.59
N ILE A 51 -6.62 -3.23 -1.62
CA ILE A 51 -6.89 -4.15 -2.74
C ILE A 51 -7.19 -3.37 -4.02
N ILE A 52 -8.08 -2.38 -3.96
CA ILE A 52 -8.46 -1.56 -5.12
C ILE A 52 -7.24 -0.82 -5.68
N GLY A 53 -6.44 -0.20 -4.81
CA GLY A 53 -5.19 0.46 -5.20
C GLY A 53 -4.21 -0.51 -5.86
N THR A 54 -4.13 -1.75 -5.35
CA THR A 54 -3.32 -2.82 -5.96
C THR A 54 -3.77 -3.16 -7.37
N ILE A 55 -5.06 -3.32 -7.60
CA ILE A 55 -5.62 -3.58 -8.92
C ILE A 55 -5.31 -2.42 -9.89
N ILE A 56 -5.46 -1.18 -9.44
CA ILE A 56 -5.16 0.01 -10.27
C ILE A 56 -3.67 0.07 -10.63
N ALA A 57 -2.77 -0.23 -9.69
CA ALA A 57 -1.33 -0.27 -9.99
C ALA A 57 -0.98 -1.41 -10.96
N ILE A 58 -1.64 -2.57 -10.87
CA ILE A 58 -1.49 -3.65 -11.87
C ILE A 58 -1.87 -3.14 -13.26
N PHE A 59 -2.96 -2.37 -13.40
CA PHE A 59 -3.33 -1.78 -14.69
C PHE A 59 -2.35 -0.69 -15.16
N HIS A 60 -1.79 0.10 -14.24
CA HIS A 60 -0.77 1.10 -14.55
C HIS A 60 0.52 0.45 -15.09
N VAL A 61 1.03 -0.58 -14.39
CA VAL A 61 2.22 -1.34 -14.80
C VAL A 61 1.94 -2.23 -16.01
N GLY A 62 0.72 -2.77 -16.13
CA GLY A 62 0.27 -3.67 -17.19
C GLY A 62 0.54 -3.18 -18.60
N LYS A 63 0.55 -1.85 -18.78
CA LYS A 63 0.80 -1.19 -20.06
C LYS A 63 2.30 -1.05 -20.39
N ASN A 64 3.19 -1.32 -19.43
CA ASN A 64 4.65 -1.21 -19.54
C ASN A 64 5.39 -2.54 -19.23
N ILE A 65 4.67 -3.68 -19.20
CA ILE A 65 5.21 -5.01 -18.85
C ILE A 65 6.40 -5.44 -19.72
N VAL A 66 6.54 -4.89 -20.93
CA VAL A 66 7.61 -5.25 -21.87
C VAL A 66 9.00 -4.78 -21.39
N PHE A 67 9.07 -3.84 -20.44
CA PHE A 67 10.31 -3.30 -19.87
C PHE A 67 10.45 -3.55 -18.36
N ILE A 68 10.11 -4.75 -17.89
CA ILE A 68 10.39 -5.15 -16.50
C ILE A 68 11.89 -5.40 -16.33
N GLN A 69 12.67 -4.31 -16.28
CA GLN A 69 14.01 -4.30 -15.71
C GLN A 69 13.92 -3.99 -14.21
N LEU A 70 14.93 -4.43 -13.46
CA LEU A 70 15.05 -4.14 -12.03
C LEU A 70 15.13 -2.62 -11.83
N SER A 71 14.00 -2.00 -11.53
CA SER A 71 13.81 -0.54 -11.48
C SER A 71 13.05 -0.14 -10.22
N ALA A 72 13.07 1.15 -9.90
CA ALA A 72 12.30 1.70 -8.77
C ALA A 72 10.79 1.39 -8.89
N GLY A 73 10.25 1.44 -10.11
CA GLY A 73 8.86 1.08 -10.40
C GLY A 73 8.58 -0.41 -10.14
N PHE A 74 9.49 -1.31 -10.53
CA PHE A 74 9.37 -2.74 -10.27
C PHE A 74 9.38 -3.06 -8.77
N ILE A 75 10.31 -2.48 -8.00
CA ILE A 75 10.39 -2.67 -6.55
C ILE A 75 9.13 -2.14 -5.87
N CYS A 76 8.65 -0.96 -6.29
CA CYS A 76 7.42 -0.36 -5.79
C CYS A 76 6.21 -1.29 -6.06
N PHE A 77 6.06 -1.77 -7.28
CA PHE A 77 4.96 -2.66 -7.66
C PHE A 77 4.98 -3.98 -6.89
N PHE A 78 6.14 -4.65 -6.85
CA PHE A 78 6.28 -5.94 -6.19
C PHE A 78 6.07 -5.84 -4.67
N SER A 79 6.63 -4.82 -4.03
CA SER A 79 6.40 -4.57 -2.61
C SER A 79 4.92 -4.30 -2.30
N MET A 80 4.20 -3.62 -3.21
CA MET A 80 2.77 -3.39 -3.07
C MET A 80 1.93 -4.67 -3.12
N ILE A 81 2.26 -5.60 -4.04
CA ILE A 81 1.62 -6.92 -4.10
C ILE A 81 1.87 -7.69 -2.79
N LEU A 82 3.11 -7.73 -2.32
CA LEU A 82 3.46 -8.40 -1.05
C LEU A 82 2.75 -7.75 0.15
N LEU A 83 2.59 -6.44 0.16
CA LEU A 83 1.79 -5.71 1.16
C LEU A 83 0.35 -6.19 1.18
N CYS A 84 -0.28 -6.29 0.00
CA CYS A 84 -1.66 -6.71 -0.12
C CYS A 84 -1.83 -8.17 0.38
N ILE A 85 -0.95 -9.08 -0.06
CA ILE A 85 -0.94 -10.48 0.37
C ILE A 85 -0.74 -10.59 1.89
N SER A 86 0.23 -9.88 2.45
CA SER A 86 0.49 -9.91 3.90
C SER A 86 -0.71 -9.34 4.69
N GLY A 87 -1.39 -8.31 4.18
CA GLY A 87 -2.62 -7.77 4.77
C GLY A 87 -3.76 -8.81 4.82
N ILE A 88 -3.95 -9.56 3.73
CA ILE A 88 -4.91 -10.68 3.66
C ILE A 88 -4.52 -11.78 4.63
N ALA A 89 -3.24 -12.16 4.67
CA ALA A 89 -2.71 -13.18 5.58
C ALA A 89 -2.98 -12.82 7.05
N ILE A 90 -2.75 -11.57 7.48
CA ILE A 90 -3.08 -11.11 8.85
C ILE A 90 -4.56 -11.35 9.20
N LYS A 91 -5.46 -11.13 8.24
CA LYS A 91 -6.91 -11.30 8.45
C LYS A 91 -7.29 -12.78 8.58
N TRP A 92 -6.63 -13.65 7.82
CA TRP A 92 -6.86 -15.09 7.86
C TRP A 92 -6.28 -15.73 9.13
N PHE A 93 -5.02 -15.46 9.45
CA PHE A 93 -4.34 -15.98 10.64
C PHE A 93 -4.88 -15.42 11.97
N LYS A 94 -5.69 -14.36 11.94
CA LYS A 94 -6.40 -13.85 13.12
C LYS A 94 -7.20 -14.96 13.83
N LYS A 95 -7.70 -15.95 13.10
CA LYS A 95 -8.51 -17.05 13.64
C LYS A 95 -7.68 -18.24 14.15
N ILE A 96 -6.39 -18.31 13.81
CA ILE A 96 -5.58 -19.52 13.99
C ILE A 96 -4.59 -19.36 15.14
N SER A 97 -3.76 -18.30 15.13
CA SER A 97 -2.71 -18.12 16.14
C SER A 97 -2.39 -16.65 16.40
N PRO A 98 -2.41 -16.20 17.67
CA PRO A 98 -1.99 -14.85 18.06
C PRO A 98 -0.52 -14.55 17.71
N ALA A 99 0.37 -15.55 17.84
CA ALA A 99 1.80 -15.41 17.58
C ALA A 99 2.07 -15.19 16.08
N SER A 100 1.49 -16.04 15.22
CA SER A 100 1.60 -15.89 13.76
C SER A 100 1.04 -14.55 13.30
N ARG A 101 -0.10 -14.12 13.87
CA ARG A 101 -0.67 -12.79 13.58
C ARG A 101 0.29 -11.64 13.92
N LYS A 102 1.06 -11.75 15.01
CA LYS A 102 2.06 -10.73 15.40
C LYS A 102 3.21 -10.68 14.40
N ALA A 103 3.73 -11.85 13.99
CA ALA A 103 4.79 -11.94 12.97
C ALA A 103 4.35 -11.32 11.63
N TRP A 104 3.18 -11.69 11.12
CA TRP A 104 2.65 -11.13 9.88
C TRP A 104 2.42 -9.62 9.94
N ARG A 105 2.07 -9.06 11.11
CA ARG A 105 2.00 -7.61 11.31
C ARG A 105 3.35 -6.93 11.19
N PHE A 106 4.42 -7.52 11.75
CA PHE A 106 5.76 -6.97 11.61
C PHE A 106 6.22 -6.99 10.15
N ILE A 107 5.99 -8.11 9.45
CA ILE A 107 6.26 -8.23 8.01
C ILE A 107 5.51 -7.15 7.23
N HIS A 108 4.21 -6.99 7.48
CA HIS A 108 3.39 -6.01 6.78
C HIS A 108 3.85 -4.56 7.03
N ILE A 109 4.25 -4.22 8.27
CA ILE A 109 4.81 -2.90 8.59
C ILE A 109 6.17 -2.70 7.88
N GLY A 110 7.05 -3.70 7.90
CA GLY A 110 8.34 -3.65 7.20
C GLY A 110 8.16 -3.45 5.69
N LEU A 111 7.23 -4.21 5.09
CA LEU A 111 6.85 -4.04 3.68
C LEU A 111 6.29 -2.65 3.41
N THR A 112 5.49 -2.09 4.32
CA THR A 112 4.98 -0.71 4.21
C THR A 112 6.12 0.30 4.12
N ALA A 113 7.14 0.17 4.96
CA ALA A 113 8.30 1.06 4.91
C ALA A 113 9.03 0.96 3.56
N VAL A 114 9.33 -0.26 3.10
CA VAL A 114 9.98 -0.51 1.80
C VAL A 114 9.16 0.09 0.65
N PHE A 115 7.84 -0.18 0.63
CA PHE A 115 6.94 0.33 -0.39
C PHE A 115 6.90 1.87 -0.41
N VAL A 116 6.74 2.52 0.74
CA VAL A 116 6.70 3.99 0.81
C VAL A 116 8.00 4.59 0.32
N THR A 117 9.15 4.05 0.73
CA THR A 117 10.45 4.54 0.25
C THR A 117 10.63 4.34 -1.26
N ALA A 118 10.22 3.18 -1.78
CA ALA A 118 10.30 2.88 -3.22
C ALA A 118 9.35 3.75 -4.04
N LEU A 119 8.13 4.02 -3.54
CA LEU A 119 7.16 4.88 -4.19
C LEU A 119 7.64 6.34 -4.25
N LEU A 120 8.15 6.87 -3.14
CA LEU A 120 8.71 8.22 -3.12
C LEU A 120 9.89 8.34 -4.09
N TRP A 121 10.80 7.36 -4.07
CA TRP A 121 11.92 7.33 -5.00
C TRP A 121 11.46 7.21 -6.46
N HIS A 122 10.46 6.38 -6.75
CA HIS A 122 9.87 6.26 -8.08
C HIS A 122 9.27 7.59 -8.56
N ILE A 123 8.49 8.28 -7.73
CA ILE A 123 7.91 9.59 -8.08
C ILE A 123 9.03 10.61 -8.34
N VAL A 124 10.03 10.70 -7.46
CA VAL A 124 11.17 11.63 -7.62
C VAL A 124 11.93 11.35 -8.91
N LEU A 125 12.32 10.09 -9.12
CA LEU A 125 13.14 9.70 -10.28
C LEU A 125 12.42 9.98 -11.60
N TYR A 126 11.16 9.56 -11.73
CA TYR A 126 10.46 9.61 -13.03
C TYR A 126 9.72 10.92 -13.30
N HIS A 127 9.37 11.72 -12.29
CA HIS A 127 8.70 13.01 -12.50
C HIS A 127 9.59 14.25 -12.32
N PHE A 128 10.75 14.13 -11.66
CA PHE A 128 11.60 15.29 -11.37
C PHE A 128 13.02 15.17 -11.91
N ILE A 129 13.55 13.95 -12.13
CA ILE A 129 14.92 13.74 -12.59
C ILE A 129 14.97 13.29 -14.05
N MET A 130 14.13 12.32 -14.42
CA MET A 130 14.11 11.69 -15.75
C MET A 130 12.92 12.11 -16.62
N GLY A 131 11.94 12.82 -16.04
CA GLY A 131 10.78 13.37 -16.75
C GLY A 131 11.09 14.75 -17.30
#